data_AF-A0A3S3U340-F1
#
_entry.id   AF-A0A3S3U340-F1
#
_cell.length_a   1.000
_cell.length_b   1.000
_cell.length_c   1.000
_cell.angle_alpha   90.00
_cell.angle_beta   90.00
_cell.angle_gamma   90.00
#
_symmetry.space_group_name_H-M   'P 1'
#
loop_
_entity.id
_entity.type
_entity.pdbx_description
1 polymer ?
#
loop_
_entity_poly.entity_id
_entity_poly.type
_entity_poly.pdbx_seq_one_letter_code
_entity_poly.pdbx_strand_id
1 'polypeptide(L)'
;MNKEYIDELKGEVTSAPMIEDNLKERYRIKILGRGEELFYFDKKKNIAVIVEIQVRNGSVFKTSIQRWDDGTRIDDSEKEIILKRIVKYFQCFQKIEAVVR
;
A
#
# COMPACT_ATOMS: atom_id res chain seq x y z
N MET A 1 15.50 -1.74 -1.78
CA MET A 1 14.34 -1.53 -2.67
C MET A 1 14.81 -0.73 -3.87
N ASN A 2 14.50 -1.15 -5.10
CA ASN A 2 14.95 -0.45 -6.31
C ASN A 2 14.06 0.79 -6.54
N LYS A 3 14.66 1.99 -6.55
CA LYS A 3 13.92 3.25 -6.72
C LYS A 3 13.24 3.34 -8.09
N GLU A 4 13.89 2.84 -9.14
CA GLU A 4 13.34 2.82 -10.51
C GLU A 4 12.01 2.09 -10.56
N TYR A 5 11.90 0.95 -9.85
CA TYR A 5 10.67 0.16 -9.79
C TYR A 5 9.51 0.93 -9.11
N ILE A 6 9.78 1.69 -8.05
CA ILE A 6 8.76 2.51 -7.40
C ILE A 6 8.31 3.65 -8.32
N ASP A 7 9.23 4.28 -9.04
CA ASP A 7 8.93 5.37 -9.96
C ASP A 7 8.06 4.88 -11.13
N GLU A 8 8.34 3.69 -11.68
CA GLU A 8 7.48 3.02 -12.65
C GLU A 8 6.07 2.76 -12.08
N LEU A 9 5.99 2.20 -10.86
CA LEU A 9 4.71 1.95 -10.19
C LEU A 9 3.92 3.24 -9.93
N LYS A 10 4.59 4.37 -9.65
CA LYS A 10 3.93 5.69 -9.51
C LYS A 10 3.32 6.15 -10.82
N GLY A 11 4.07 6.05 -11.92
CA GLY A 11 3.67 6.46 -13.26
C GLY A 11 2.63 5.58 -13.95
N GLU A 12 2.45 4.34 -13.47
CA GLU A 12 1.48 3.40 -14.04
C GLU A 12 0.05 3.95 -13.97
N VAL A 13 -0.66 3.99 -15.10
CA VAL A 13 -2.07 4.42 -15.21
C VAL A 13 -2.95 3.22 -15.57
N THR A 14 -2.80 2.14 -14.82
CA THR A 14 -3.57 0.91 -15.04
C THR A 14 -4.73 0.84 -14.05
N SER A 15 -5.93 0.55 -14.57
CA SER A 15 -7.10 0.19 -13.77
C SER A 15 -7.25 -1.33 -13.82
N ALA A 16 -7.29 -1.98 -12.65
CA ALA A 16 -7.49 -3.41 -12.52
C ALA A 16 -8.27 -3.71 -11.24
N PRO A 17 -8.96 -4.86 -11.13
CA PRO A 17 -9.74 -5.22 -9.93
C PRO A 17 -8.92 -5.24 -8.62
N MET A 18 -7.61 -5.43 -8.72
CA MET A 18 -6.67 -5.44 -7.59
C MET A 18 -6.05 -4.06 -7.30
N ILE A 19 -6.55 -3.00 -7.91
CA ILE A 19 -6.08 -1.64 -7.71
C ILE A 19 -7.24 -0.80 -7.14
N GLU A 20 -7.03 -0.22 -5.96
CA GLU A 20 -7.88 0.88 -5.49
C GLU A 20 -7.19 2.19 -5.83
N ASP A 21 -7.87 3.02 -6.64
CA ASP A 21 -7.48 4.41 -6.86
C ASP A 21 -8.49 5.34 -6.18
N ASN A 22 -8.14 5.82 -4.99
CA ASN A 22 -9.01 6.66 -4.20
C ASN A 22 -8.77 8.14 -4.52
N LEU A 23 -9.57 8.68 -5.45
CA LEU A 23 -9.45 10.07 -5.91
C LEU A 23 -9.75 11.11 -4.82
N LYS A 24 -10.68 10.80 -3.90
CA LYS A 24 -11.10 11.71 -2.82
C LYS A 24 -10.01 11.85 -1.77
N GLU A 25 -9.46 10.73 -1.31
CA GLU A 25 -8.41 10.70 -0.29
C GLU A 25 -6.99 10.76 -0.86
N ARG A 26 -6.86 10.80 -2.19
CA ARG A 26 -5.62 10.94 -2.96
C ARG A 26 -4.58 9.87 -2.61
N TYR A 27 -4.98 8.61 -2.63
CA TYR A 27 -4.05 7.49 -2.52
C TYR A 27 -4.34 6.38 -3.53
N ARG A 28 -3.36 5.51 -3.77
CA ARG A 28 -3.53 4.27 -4.52
C ARG A 28 -2.97 3.09 -3.75
N ILE A 29 -3.67 1.95 -3.85
CA ILE A 29 -3.22 0.65 -3.36
C ILE A 29 -3.19 -0.34 -4.52
N LYS A 30 -2.11 -1.12 -4.64
CA LYS A 30 -1.96 -2.19 -5.63
C LYS A 30 -1.27 -3.41 -5.01
N ILE A 31 -1.84 -4.60 -5.21
CA ILE A 31 -1.16 -5.85 -4.84
C ILE A 31 -0.02 -6.14 -5.83
N LEU A 32 1.12 -6.55 -5.28
CA LEU A 32 2.34 -6.97 -6.00
C LEU A 32 2.73 -8.40 -5.60
N GLY A 33 3.73 -8.97 -6.28
CA GLY A 33 4.40 -10.19 -5.83
C GLY A 33 3.47 -11.38 -5.56
N ARG A 34 2.39 -11.55 -6.34
CA ARG A 34 1.37 -12.60 -6.13
C ARG A 34 0.68 -12.56 -4.75
N GLY A 35 0.58 -11.38 -4.14
CA GLY A 35 -0.10 -11.19 -2.85
C GLY A 35 0.82 -11.22 -1.64
N GLU A 36 2.13 -11.09 -1.84
CA GLU A 36 3.13 -11.00 -0.77
C GLU A 36 3.52 -9.53 -0.47
N GLU A 37 3.23 -8.63 -1.39
CA GLU A 37 3.56 -7.21 -1.29
C GLU A 37 2.38 -6.34 -1.71
N LEU A 38 2.33 -5.13 -1.17
CA LEU A 38 1.33 -4.12 -1.47
C LEU A 38 2.03 -2.78 -1.67
N PHE A 39 1.82 -2.19 -2.84
CA PHE A 39 2.23 -0.83 -3.13
C PHE A 39 1.19 0.15 -2.59
N TYR A 40 1.62 1.06 -1.72
CA TYR A 40 0.84 2.17 -1.21
C TYR A 40 1.43 3.49 -1.71
N PHE A 41 0.62 4.32 -2.35
CA PHE A 41 1.04 5.62 -2.90
C PHE A 41 0.20 6.76 -2.35
N ASP A 42 0.82 7.70 -1.65
CA ASP A 42 0.23 8.99 -1.29
C ASP A 42 0.42 9.96 -2.46
N LYS A 43 -0.66 10.18 -3.22
CA LYS A 43 -0.65 11.06 -4.40
C LYS A 43 -0.54 12.54 -4.03
N LYS A 44 -0.89 12.92 -2.80
CA LYS A 44 -0.81 14.31 -2.35
C LYS A 44 0.65 14.70 -2.09
N LYS A 45 1.42 13.79 -1.50
CA LYS A 45 2.84 13.99 -1.16
C LYS A 45 3.80 13.47 -2.24
N ASN A 46 3.30 12.71 -3.21
CA ASN A 46 4.08 12.03 -4.25
C ASN A 46 5.13 11.04 -3.67
N ILE A 47 4.77 10.36 -2.58
CA ILE A 47 5.62 9.38 -1.88
C ILE A 47 4.90 8.04 -1.78
N ALA A 48 5.66 6.96 -1.78
CA ALA A 48 5.16 5.60 -1.76
C ALA A 48 5.92 4.71 -0.77
N VAL A 49 5.30 3.59 -0.42
CA VAL A 49 5.91 2.53 0.38
C VAL A 49 5.40 1.19 -0.12
N ILE A 50 6.27 0.17 -0.12
CA ILE A 50 5.86 -1.22 -0.32
C ILE A 50 5.71 -1.84 1.07
N VAL A 51 4.55 -2.43 1.29
CA VAL A 51 4.14 -3.05 2.55
C VAL A 51 4.11 -4.55 2.33
N GLU A 52 4.76 -5.29 3.23
CA GLU A 52 4.66 -6.75 3.25
C GLU A 52 3.24 -7.14 3.68
N ILE A 53 2.64 -8.08 2.94
CA ILE A 53 1.31 -8.62 3.21
C ILE A 53 1.29 -10.12 2.93
N GLN A 54 0.23 -10.79 3.35
CA GLN A 54 -0.12 -12.12 2.84
C GLN A 54 -1.62 -12.13 2.52
N VAL A 55 -1.96 -11.94 1.24
CA VAL A 55 -3.37 -11.87 0.80
C VAL A 55 -4.14 -13.12 1.22
N ARG A 56 -3.53 -14.32 1.09
CA ARG A 56 -4.19 -15.62 1.35
C ARG A 56 -4.81 -15.73 2.75
N ASN A 57 -4.24 -15.07 3.75
CA ASN A 57 -4.72 -15.12 5.13
C ASN A 57 -5.03 -13.72 5.69
N GLY A 58 -5.09 -12.71 4.82
CA GLY A 58 -5.40 -11.34 5.21
C GLY A 58 -4.33 -10.62 6.03
N SER A 59 -3.10 -11.13 6.12
CA SER A 59 -2.09 -10.52 7.01
C SER A 59 -1.50 -9.24 6.44
N VAL A 60 -1.32 -8.23 7.30
CA VAL A 60 -0.63 -6.98 7.00
C VAL A 60 0.48 -6.78 8.04
N PHE A 61 1.73 -6.77 7.62
CA PHE A 61 2.87 -6.69 8.54
C PHE A 61 3.23 -5.23 8.81
N LYS A 62 2.82 -4.70 9.96
CA LYS A 62 3.04 -3.28 10.31
C LYS A 62 4.53 -2.92 10.38
N THR A 63 5.37 -3.92 10.66
CA THR A 63 6.83 -3.79 10.74
C THR A 63 7.48 -3.44 9.42
N SER A 64 6.82 -3.70 8.28
CA SER A 64 7.30 -3.31 6.94
C SER A 64 7.06 -1.83 6.62
N ILE A 65 6.20 -1.13 7.36
CA ILE A 65 5.87 0.28 7.16
C ILE A 65 6.87 1.15 7.94
N GLN A 66 8.07 1.34 7.38
CA GLN A 66 9.16 2.04 8.08
C GLN A 66 9.59 3.35 7.44
N ARG A 67 9.75 3.36 6.11
CA ARG A 67 10.27 4.50 5.36
C ARG A 67 9.52 4.67 4.06
N TRP A 68 9.32 5.92 3.69
CA TRP A 68 8.92 6.32 2.35
C TRP A 68 10.05 6.05 1.36
N ASP A 69 9.73 6.05 0.07
CA ASP A 69 10.68 5.81 -1.02
C ASP A 69 11.74 6.93 -1.18
N ASP A 70 11.49 8.11 -0.62
CA ASP A 70 12.47 9.20 -0.49
C ASP A 70 13.46 9.00 0.67
N GLY A 71 13.28 7.94 1.46
CA GLY A 71 14.09 7.62 2.64
C GLY A 71 13.60 8.24 3.94
N THR A 72 12.58 9.11 3.91
CA THR A 72 11.99 9.73 5.10
C THR A 72 11.31 8.66 5.97
N ARG A 73 11.46 8.76 7.29
CA ARG A 73 10.83 7.83 8.23
C ARG A 73 9.31 8.07 8.27
N ILE A 74 8.54 6.98 8.26
CA ILE A 74 7.10 7.00 8.46
C ILE A 74 6.84 7.11 9.97
N ASP A 75 6.12 8.14 10.39
CA ASP A 75 5.73 8.30 11.79
C ASP A 75 4.53 7.41 12.16
N ASP A 76 4.21 7.31 13.45
CA ASP A 76 3.14 6.40 13.90
C ASP A 76 1.74 6.87 13.46
N SER A 77 1.52 8.19 13.32
CA SER A 77 0.25 8.73 12.80
C SER A 77 0.07 8.37 11.32
N GLU A 78 1.12 8.54 10.52
CA GLU A 78 1.14 8.14 9.12
C GLU A 78 0.93 6.64 8.97
N LYS A 79 1.61 5.84 9.79
CA LYS A 79 1.49 4.38 9.80
C LYS A 79 0.05 3.94 10.09
N GLU A 80 -0.61 4.54 11.08
CA GLU A 80 -2.02 4.25 11.39
C GLU A 80 -2.94 4.55 10.20
N ILE A 81 -2.72 5.66 9.50
CA ILE A 81 -3.49 6.02 8.30
C ILE A 81 -3.29 4.98 7.19
N ILE A 82 -2.04 4.59 6.93
CA ILE A 82 -1.70 3.57 5.91
C ILE A 82 -2.39 2.25 6.26
N LEU A 83 -2.26 1.78 7.50
CA LEU A 83 -2.88 0.54 7.96
C LEU A 83 -4.40 0.58 7.83
N LYS A 84 -5.05 1.66 8.24
CA LYS A 84 -6.50 1.82 8.12
C LYS A 84 -6.96 1.72 6.66
N ARG A 85 -6.21 2.33 5.73
CA ARG A 85 -6.50 2.27 4.29
C ARG A 85 -6.29 0.87 3.72
N ILE A 86 -5.22 0.18 4.10
CA ILE A 86 -4.96 -1.21 3.68
C ILE A 86 -6.04 -2.16 4.22
N VAL A 87 -6.41 -2.05 5.49
CA VAL A 87 -7.48 -2.87 6.09
C VAL A 87 -8.80 -2.66 5.34
N LYS A 88 -9.16 -1.40 5.06
CA LYS A 88 -10.34 -1.08 4.26
C LYS A 88 -10.25 -1.66 2.84
N TYR A 89 -9.09 -1.60 2.21
CA TYR A 89 -8.87 -2.19 0.89
C TYR A 89 -9.12 -3.72 0.91
N PHE A 90 -8.57 -4.44 1.87
CA PHE A 90 -8.77 -5.90 2.02
C PHE A 90 -10.26 -6.24 2.18
N GLN A 91 -10.96 -5.51 3.03
CA GLN A 91 -12.39 -5.74 3.30
C GLN A 91 -13.28 -5.39 2.10
N CYS A 92 -13.06 -4.23 1.48
CA CYS A 92 -13.94 -3.71 0.44
C CYS A 92 -13.66 -4.32 -0.94
N PHE A 93 -12.39 -4.51 -1.29
CA PHE A 93 -11.96 -4.93 -2.64
C PHE A 93 -11.61 -6.40 -2.71
N GLN A 94 -10.88 -6.94 -1.71
CA GLN A 94 -10.50 -8.35 -1.71
C GLN A 94 -11.53 -9.26 -1.04
N LYS A 95 -12.47 -8.70 -0.27
CA LYS A 95 -13.45 -9.44 0.54
C LYS A 95 -12.77 -10.39 1.54
N ILE A 96 -11.64 -9.95 2.09
CA ILE A 96 -10.82 -10.70 3.05
C ILE A 96 -10.81 -9.93 4.38
N GLU A 97 -10.90 -10.65 5.49
CA GLU A 97 -10.69 -10.09 6.81
C GLU A 97 -9.19 -9.80 7.01
N ALA A 98 -8.84 -8.54 7.25
CA ALA A 98 -7.45 -8.14 7.43
C ALA A 98 -7.01 -8.30 8.90
N VAL A 99 -5.82 -8.88 9.10
CA VAL A 99 -5.20 -9.06 10.41
C VAL A 99 -3.86 -8.34 10.41
N VAL A 100 -3.74 -7.29 11.24
CA VAL A 100 -2.47 -6.56 11.41
C VAL A 100 -1.56 -7.35 12.34
N ARG A 101 -0.33 -7.60 11.89
CA ARG A 101 0.73 -8.30 12.64
C ARG A 101 1.86 -7.32 12.97
#